data_AF-A0A151MM72-F1
#
_entry.id   AF-A0A151MM72-F1
#
_cell.length_a   1.000
_cell.length_b   1.000
_cell.length_c   1.000
_cell.angle_alpha   90.00
_cell.angle_beta   90.00
_cell.angle_gamma   90.00
#
_symmetry.space_group_name_H-M   'P 1'
#
loop_
_entity.id
_entity.type
_entity.pdbx_description
1 polymer ?
#
loop_
_entity_poly.entity_id
_entity_poly.type
_entity_poly.pdbx_seq_one_letter_code
_entity_poly.pdbx_strand_id
1 'polypeptide(L)'
;MRTKAKSGLTPKELQSTQAINEDYENTNYDWGQLNPNSLQCDSSHVATFTLTNAVPMDPCFNRIHWGKLQKSLRDLLKESCLNEGGTAYLVTGAVAGSEKIPKEKGDKEGDCEQIYNRVAVLSHIWTAVCCDSCNNDRRFSFALLGENKEELQL
;
A
#
# COMPACT_ATOMS: atom_id res chain seq x y z
N MET A 1 -16.76 -13.35 12.69
CA MET A 1 -17.69 -12.38 12.06
C MET A 1 -17.19 -10.98 12.40
N ARG A 2 -16.68 -10.21 11.43
CA ARG A 2 -16.22 -8.83 11.63
C ARG A 2 -17.40 -7.88 11.34
N THR A 3 -17.84 -7.11 12.32
CA THR A 3 -18.82 -6.04 12.12
C THR A 3 -18.14 -4.90 11.37
N LYS A 4 -18.53 -4.68 10.10
CA LYS A 4 -18.17 -3.46 9.36
C LYS A 4 -18.68 -2.26 10.15
N ALA A 5 -17.80 -1.30 10.45
CA ALA A 5 -18.26 0.02 10.86
C ALA A 5 -19.18 0.56 9.76
N LYS A 6 -20.44 0.87 10.09
CA LYS A 6 -21.39 1.41 9.11
C LYS A 6 -21.01 2.86 8.86
N SER A 7 -20.48 3.15 7.67
CA SER A 7 -20.39 4.51 7.16
C SER A 7 -21.80 5.12 7.09
N GLY A 8 -21.94 6.39 7.44
CA GLY A 8 -23.19 7.14 7.25
C GLY A 8 -23.47 7.49 5.78
N LEU A 9 -22.53 7.21 4.88
CA LEU A 9 -22.63 7.42 3.44
C LEU A 9 -23.29 6.22 2.76
N THR A 10 -24.07 6.49 1.73
CA THR A 10 -24.54 5.44 0.82
C THR A 10 -23.36 4.82 0.06
N PRO A 11 -23.49 3.57 -0.45
CA PRO A 11 -22.44 2.96 -1.26
C PRO A 11 -22.01 3.84 -2.44
N LYS A 12 -22.95 4.52 -3.11
CA LYS A 12 -22.69 5.38 -4.26
C LYS A 12 -21.92 6.66 -3.90
N GLU A 13 -22.18 7.24 -2.74
CA GLU A 13 -21.42 8.40 -2.22
C GLU A 13 -20.02 8.01 -1.75
N LEU A 14 -19.88 6.82 -1.17
CA LEU A 14 -18.57 6.27 -0.85
C LEU A 14 -17.76 6.06 -2.14
N GLN A 15 -18.41 5.51 -3.15
CA GLN A 15 -17.86 5.23 -4.46
C GLN A 15 -17.37 6.49 -5.21
N SER A 16 -17.96 7.65 -4.98
CA SER A 16 -17.52 8.89 -5.66
C SER A 16 -16.27 9.51 -5.05
N THR A 17 -15.90 9.13 -3.83
CA THR A 17 -14.83 9.79 -3.05
C THR A 17 -13.65 8.88 -2.74
N GLN A 18 -13.84 7.56 -2.74
CA GLN A 18 -12.78 6.60 -2.42
C GLN A 18 -12.97 5.26 -3.13
N ALA A 19 -11.92 4.43 -3.08
CA ALA A 19 -11.99 3.04 -3.51
C ALA A 19 -12.90 2.21 -2.59
N ILE A 20 -13.59 1.26 -3.17
CA ILE A 20 -14.39 0.24 -2.46
C ILE A 20 -13.85 -1.15 -2.81
N ASN A 21 -14.28 -2.20 -2.09
CA ASN A 21 -13.73 -3.55 -2.29
C ASN A 21 -13.99 -4.04 -3.72
N GLU A 22 -15.16 -3.71 -4.24
CA GLU A 22 -15.67 -4.03 -5.56
C GLU A 22 -14.83 -3.41 -6.69
N ASP A 23 -13.94 -2.45 -6.40
CA ASP A 23 -12.99 -1.93 -7.39
C ASP A 23 -11.82 -2.88 -7.69
N TYR A 24 -11.55 -3.79 -6.76
CA TYR A 24 -10.44 -4.73 -6.83
C TYR A 24 -10.90 -6.16 -7.13
N GLU A 25 -12.19 -6.45 -6.97
CA GLU A 25 -12.77 -7.76 -7.30
C GLU A 25 -12.60 -8.07 -8.79
N ASN A 26 -12.20 -9.31 -9.09
CA ASN A 26 -11.97 -9.80 -10.45
C ASN A 26 -10.95 -9.01 -11.27
N THR A 27 -10.04 -8.30 -10.60
CA THR A 27 -8.88 -7.66 -11.22
C THR A 27 -7.63 -8.53 -11.00
N ASN A 28 -6.60 -8.28 -11.80
CA ASN A 28 -5.30 -8.93 -11.64
C ASN A 28 -4.37 -8.22 -10.64
N TYR A 29 -4.90 -7.37 -9.75
CA TYR A 29 -4.12 -6.58 -8.79
C TYR A 29 -4.38 -6.97 -7.34
N ASP A 30 -3.33 -6.95 -6.53
CA ASP A 30 -3.42 -7.08 -5.09
C ASP A 30 -3.71 -5.75 -4.40
N TRP A 31 -4.19 -5.83 -3.15
CA TRP A 31 -4.23 -4.71 -2.21
C TRP A 31 -2.83 -4.48 -1.64
N GLY A 32 -2.06 -3.61 -2.29
CA GLY A 32 -0.74 -3.20 -1.81
C GLY A 32 -0.85 -2.20 -0.66
N GLN A 33 -0.40 -2.58 0.54
CA GLN A 33 -0.42 -1.68 1.70
C GLN A 33 0.73 -0.65 1.63
N LEU A 34 0.38 0.65 1.74
CA LEU A 34 1.37 1.74 1.79
C LEU A 34 2.01 1.85 3.18
N ASN A 35 1.19 1.87 4.23
CA ASN A 35 1.63 1.66 5.61
C ASN A 35 1.39 0.20 5.99
N PRO A 36 2.40 -0.68 5.95
CA PRO A 36 2.20 -2.10 6.19
C PRO A 36 1.89 -2.41 7.65
N ASN A 37 0.94 -3.33 7.85
CA ASN A 37 0.58 -3.89 9.16
C ASN A 37 1.82 -4.29 9.98
N SER A 38 2.81 -4.89 9.31
CA SER A 38 3.98 -5.40 10.00
C SER A 38 4.69 -4.29 10.80
N LEU A 39 4.68 -3.03 10.36
CA LEU A 39 5.34 -1.90 11.05
C LEU A 39 4.54 -1.35 12.23
N GLN A 40 3.32 -1.83 12.45
CA GLN A 40 2.43 -1.36 13.51
C GLN A 40 2.40 -2.32 14.69
N CYS A 41 2.21 -1.77 15.89
CA CYS A 41 1.98 -2.52 17.13
C CYS A 41 0.53 -2.35 17.60
N ASP A 42 0.05 -3.30 18.41
CA ASP A 42 -1.27 -3.24 19.07
C ASP A 42 -2.45 -3.08 18.11
N SER A 43 -3.58 -2.54 18.56
CA SER A 43 -4.82 -2.39 17.78
C SER A 43 -4.72 -1.43 16.59
N SER A 44 -3.64 -0.64 16.50
CA SER A 44 -3.44 0.34 15.43
C SER A 44 -3.33 -0.28 14.04
N HIS A 45 -2.95 -1.57 13.95
CA HIS A 45 -2.85 -2.27 12.68
C HIS A 45 -4.16 -2.37 11.91
N VAL A 46 -5.33 -2.26 12.57
CA VAL A 46 -6.62 -2.34 11.87
C VAL A 46 -6.74 -1.24 10.81
N ALA A 47 -6.16 -0.06 11.06
CA ALA A 47 -6.15 1.04 10.12
C ALA A 47 -5.36 0.73 8.84
N THR A 48 -4.37 -0.18 8.89
CA THR A 48 -3.53 -0.49 7.72
C THR A 48 -4.28 -1.27 6.64
N PHE A 49 -5.40 -1.91 6.99
CA PHE A 49 -6.26 -2.66 6.07
C PHE A 49 -7.36 -1.82 5.42
N THR A 50 -7.38 -0.51 5.66
CA THR A 50 -8.31 0.42 5.00
C THR A 50 -7.89 0.66 3.55
N LEU A 51 -8.85 0.81 2.63
CA LEU A 51 -8.56 1.09 1.22
C LEU A 51 -7.96 2.48 0.99
N THR A 52 -8.10 3.40 1.93
CA THR A 52 -7.39 4.69 1.93
C THR A 52 -5.88 4.53 2.18
N ASN A 53 -5.43 3.35 2.62
CA ASN A 53 -4.03 2.97 2.79
C ASN A 53 -3.60 1.85 1.81
N ALA A 54 -4.44 1.51 0.83
CA ALA A 54 -4.17 0.45 -0.13
C ALA A 54 -4.18 1.00 -1.55
N VAL A 55 -3.37 0.38 -2.40
CA VAL A 55 -3.25 0.75 -3.80
C VAL A 55 -3.15 -0.51 -4.68
N PRO A 56 -3.57 -0.46 -5.96
CA PRO A 56 -3.41 -1.60 -6.85
C PRO A 56 -1.93 -1.87 -7.09
N MET A 57 -1.45 -3.02 -6.62
CA MET A 57 -0.08 -3.47 -6.89
C MET A 57 -0.09 -4.76 -7.69
N ASP A 58 0.89 -4.87 -8.59
CA ASP A 58 1.15 -6.12 -9.29
C ASP A 58 1.38 -7.24 -8.26
N PRO A 59 0.75 -8.43 -8.41
CA PRO A 59 0.85 -9.49 -7.41
C PRO A 59 2.29 -10.00 -7.18
N CYS A 60 3.09 -10.12 -8.24
CA CYS A 60 4.49 -10.55 -8.13
C CYS A 60 5.32 -9.48 -7.42
N PHE A 61 5.17 -8.22 -7.83
CA PHE A 61 5.81 -7.09 -7.17
C PHE A 61 5.45 -7.02 -5.68
N ASN A 62 4.15 -7.04 -5.35
CA ASN A 62 3.66 -6.89 -3.98
C ASN A 62 4.13 -8.03 -3.06
N ARG A 63 3.91 -9.27 -3.48
CA ARG A 63 4.15 -10.45 -2.64
C ARG A 63 5.62 -10.80 -2.49
N ILE A 64 6.44 -10.47 -3.49
CA ILE A 64 7.85 -10.87 -3.53
C ILE A 64 8.75 -9.67 -3.28
N HIS A 65 8.78 -8.69 -4.18
CA HIS A 65 9.77 -7.61 -4.16
C HIS A 65 9.47 -6.62 -3.04
N TRP A 66 8.25 -6.10 -3.00
CA TRP A 66 7.79 -5.17 -1.98
C TRP A 66 7.78 -5.80 -0.58
N GLY A 67 7.27 -7.03 -0.46
CA GLY A 67 7.31 -7.79 0.80
C GLY A 67 8.73 -8.00 1.33
N LYS A 68 9.70 -8.34 0.48
CA LYS A 68 11.12 -8.45 0.86
C LYS A 68 11.69 -7.10 1.27
N LEU A 69 11.44 -6.04 0.51
CA LEU A 69 11.90 -4.69 0.81
C LEU A 69 11.39 -4.21 2.18
N GLN A 70 10.11 -4.41 2.46
CA GLN A 70 9.50 -4.07 3.75
C GLN A 70 10.14 -4.83 4.91
N LYS A 71 10.45 -6.12 4.71
CA LYS A 71 11.14 -6.93 5.71
C LYS A 71 12.57 -6.42 5.97
N SER A 72 13.36 -6.21 4.92
CA SER A 72 14.72 -5.68 5.05
C SER A 72 14.75 -4.30 5.69
N LEU A 73 13.80 -3.42 5.34
CA LEU A 73 13.67 -2.11 5.94
C LEU A 73 13.36 -2.19 7.44
N ARG A 74 12.45 -3.09 7.84
CA ARG A 74 12.16 -3.35 9.25
C ARG A 74 13.40 -3.77 10.02
N ASP A 75 14.14 -4.74 9.48
CA ASP A 75 15.31 -5.30 10.15
C ASP A 75 16.38 -4.20 10.33
N LEU A 76 16.64 -3.41 9.28
CA LEU A 76 17.54 -2.25 9.33
C LEU A 76 17.10 -1.21 10.37
N LEU A 77 15.82 -0.83 10.39
CA LEU A 77 15.31 0.13 11.35
C LEU A 77 15.39 -0.38 12.79
N LYS A 78 15.13 -1.67 13.00
CA LYS A 78 15.24 -2.29 14.31
C LYS A 78 16.68 -2.23 14.82
N GLU A 79 17.64 -2.65 13.99
CA GLU A 79 19.04 -2.75 14.39
C GLU A 79 19.73 -1.38 14.49
N SER A 80 19.56 -0.53 13.48
CA SER A 80 20.33 0.71 13.35
C SER A 80 19.65 1.95 13.94
N CYS A 81 18.35 1.88 14.26
CA CYS A 81 17.61 3.02 14.81
C CYS A 81 16.98 2.72 16.17
N LEU A 82 16.02 1.78 16.21
CA LEU A 82 15.17 1.56 17.38
C LEU A 82 15.96 0.99 18.57
N ASN A 83 16.80 -0.03 18.34
CA ASN A 83 17.63 -0.62 19.39
C ASN A 83 18.67 0.37 19.95
N GLU A 84 19.04 1.39 19.17
CA GLU A 84 19.98 2.43 19.57
C GLU A 84 19.30 3.62 20.27
N GLY A 85 18.00 3.49 20.60
CA GLY A 85 17.20 4.52 21.27
C GLY A 85 16.71 5.64 20.35
N GLY A 86 16.78 5.44 19.03
CA GLY A 86 16.24 6.37 18.04
C GLY A 86 14.74 6.16 17.77
N THR A 87 14.12 7.12 17.11
CA THR A 87 12.74 7.08 16.61
C THR A 87 12.74 7.06 15.09
N ALA A 88 12.11 6.04 14.50
CA ALA A 88 11.99 5.91 13.05
C ALA A 88 10.67 6.54 12.54
N TYR A 89 10.78 7.38 11.52
CA TYR A 89 9.67 7.97 10.78
C TYR A 89 9.70 7.46 9.35
N LEU A 90 8.53 7.05 8.85
CA LEU A 90 8.38 6.58 7.48
C LEU A 90 7.25 7.34 6.80
N VAL A 91 7.49 7.73 5.55
CA VAL A 91 6.47 8.26 4.66
C VAL A 91 6.48 7.40 3.41
N THR A 92 5.37 6.70 3.16
CA THR A 92 5.18 5.95 1.92
C THR A 92 4.20 6.70 1.03
N GLY A 93 4.54 6.81 -0.24
CA GLY A 93 3.65 7.36 -1.25
C GLY A 93 3.80 6.61 -2.56
N ALA A 94 3.12 7.12 -3.58
CA ALA A 94 3.14 6.51 -4.88
C ALA A 94 3.00 7.53 -6.01
N VAL A 95 3.39 7.09 -7.20
CA VAL A 95 3.29 7.85 -8.44
C VAL A 95 2.18 7.26 -9.29
N ALA A 96 1.20 8.08 -9.65
CA ALA A 96 0.09 7.64 -10.49
C ALA A 96 0.59 7.09 -11.84
N GLY A 97 0.03 5.96 -12.26
CA GLY A 97 0.19 5.44 -13.61
C GLY A 97 -0.95 5.91 -14.52
N SER A 98 -0.95 5.40 -15.76
CA SER A 98 -2.00 5.67 -16.75
C SER A 98 -3.17 4.70 -16.67
N GLU A 99 -2.95 3.50 -16.10
CA GLU A 99 -3.97 2.48 -16.01
C GLU A 99 -4.91 2.69 -14.80
N LYS A 100 -6.14 2.19 -14.92
CA LYS A 100 -7.12 2.21 -13.85
C LYS A 100 -7.88 0.89 -13.77
N ILE A 101 -8.37 0.56 -12.59
CA ILE A 101 -9.20 -0.61 -12.32
C ILE A 101 -10.56 -0.20 -11.71
N PRO A 102 -11.59 -1.05 -11.83
CA PRO A 102 -11.63 -2.24 -12.69
C PRO A 102 -11.67 -1.83 -14.18
N LYS A 103 -11.09 -2.63 -15.07
CA LYS A 103 -11.05 -2.37 -16.52
C LYS A 103 -12.32 -2.91 -17.19
N GLU A 104 -12.97 -2.10 -18.01
CA GLU A 104 -14.20 -2.51 -18.73
C GLU A 104 -13.96 -3.75 -19.61
N LYS A 105 -12.79 -3.81 -20.26
CA LYS A 105 -12.33 -5.01 -20.97
C LYS A 105 -11.36 -5.77 -20.08
N GLY A 106 -11.65 -7.05 -19.85
CA GLY A 106 -10.78 -7.95 -19.08
C GLY A 106 -11.29 -8.24 -17.67
N ASP A 107 -11.81 -7.24 -16.96
CA ASP A 107 -12.29 -7.42 -15.56
C ASP A 107 -13.82 -7.51 -15.46
N LYS A 108 -14.55 -7.33 -16.58
CA LYS A 108 -16.01 -7.46 -16.61
C LYS A 108 -16.44 -8.92 -16.44
N GLU A 109 -17.17 -9.19 -15.36
CA GLU A 109 -17.82 -10.48 -15.12
C GLU A 109 -19.35 -10.34 -15.18
N GLY A 110 -19.98 -11.05 -16.14
CA GLY A 110 -21.44 -11.09 -16.29
C GLY A 110 -22.11 -9.74 -16.65
N ASP A 111 -23.39 -9.63 -16.31
CA ASP A 111 -24.25 -8.45 -16.54
C ASP A 111 -24.28 -7.49 -15.33
N CYS A 112 -23.26 -7.51 -14.48
CA CYS A 112 -23.18 -6.63 -13.31
C CYS A 112 -23.00 -5.16 -13.73
N GLU A 113 -23.84 -4.25 -13.24
CA GLU A 113 -23.63 -2.80 -13.37
C GLU A 113 -22.47 -2.35 -12.47
N GLN A 114 -21.25 -2.45 -12.99
CA GLN A 114 -20.03 -1.99 -12.33
C GLN A 114 -19.52 -0.70 -12.98
N ILE A 115 -18.97 0.21 -12.17
CA ILE A 115 -18.34 1.43 -12.67
C ILE A 115 -16.85 1.17 -12.87
N TYR A 116 -16.37 1.30 -14.10
CA TYR A 116 -14.98 1.02 -14.48
C TYR A 116 -14.05 2.24 -14.36
N ASN A 117 -12.74 1.98 -14.41
CA ASN A 117 -11.66 2.96 -14.47
C ASN A 117 -11.67 3.95 -13.28
N ARG A 118 -11.88 3.44 -12.08
CA ARG A 118 -12.07 4.25 -10.87
C ARG A 118 -10.80 4.46 -10.07
N VAL A 119 -10.03 3.39 -9.84
CA VAL A 119 -8.83 3.41 -9.01
C VAL A 119 -7.60 3.38 -9.90
N ALA A 120 -6.71 4.35 -9.75
CA ALA A 120 -5.47 4.40 -10.53
C ALA A 120 -4.51 3.29 -10.11
N VAL A 121 -4.03 2.52 -11.08
CA VAL A 121 -2.87 1.65 -10.90
C VAL A 121 -1.64 2.54 -10.91
N LEU A 122 -0.83 2.42 -9.87
CA LEU A 122 0.35 3.26 -9.70
C LEU A 122 1.49 2.71 -10.54
N SER A 123 2.34 3.59 -11.06
CA SER A 123 3.54 3.19 -11.79
C SER A 123 4.69 2.85 -10.83
N HIS A 124 4.82 3.59 -9.74
CA HIS A 124 5.90 3.43 -8.76
C HIS A 124 5.39 3.65 -7.34
N ILE A 125 6.05 2.99 -6.40
CA ILE A 125 5.85 3.18 -4.96
C ILE A 125 7.17 3.58 -4.34
N TRP A 126 7.13 4.54 -3.41
CA TRP A 126 8.31 5.02 -2.73
C TRP A 126 8.10 5.09 -1.23
N THR A 127 9.18 4.89 -0.48
CA THR A 127 9.21 5.08 0.97
C THR A 127 10.42 5.92 1.34
N ALA A 128 10.17 7.05 1.99
CA ALA A 128 11.19 7.88 2.62
C ALA A 128 11.28 7.53 4.11
N VAL A 129 12.51 7.46 4.62
CA VAL A 129 12.82 6.97 5.96
C VAL A 129 13.71 7.98 6.67
N CYS A 130 13.41 8.28 7.92
CA CYS A 130 14.23 9.10 8.80
C CYS A 130 14.36 8.40 10.15
N CYS A 131 15.60 8.23 10.63
CA CYS A 131 15.88 7.88 12.01
C CYS A 131 16.35 9.13 12.75
N ASP A 132 15.57 9.58 13.73
CA ASP A 132 15.98 10.63 14.64
C ASP A 132 16.53 10.03 15.93
N SER A 133 17.63 10.58 16.43
CA SER A 133 18.32 10.11 17.63
C SER A 133 18.95 11.28 18.37
N CYS A 134 19.08 11.17 19.69
CA CYS A 134 19.84 12.15 20.48
C CYS A 134 21.34 12.12 20.14
N ASN A 135 21.85 11.01 19.60
CA ASN A 135 23.22 10.91 19.11
C ASN A 135 23.26 11.26 17.61
N ASN A 136 23.93 12.35 17.25
CA ASN A 136 24.04 12.82 15.87
C ASN A 136 24.67 11.79 14.93
N ASP A 137 25.64 11.00 15.41
CA ASP A 137 26.33 10.00 14.58
C ASP A 137 25.44 8.79 14.23
N ARG A 138 24.24 8.71 14.83
CA ARG A 138 23.27 7.64 14.61
C ARG A 138 22.02 8.10 13.85
N ARG A 139 21.96 9.38 13.47
CA ARG A 139 20.89 9.91 12.62
C ARG A 139 21.17 9.50 11.18
N PHE A 140 20.12 9.06 10.49
CA PHE A 140 20.22 8.80 9.06
C PHE A 140 18.87 9.01 8.38
N SER A 141 18.93 9.27 7.08
CA SER A 141 17.74 9.30 6.23
C SER A 141 18.06 8.77 4.85
N PHE A 142 17.10 8.11 4.23
CA PHE A 142 17.21 7.60 2.86
C PHE A 142 15.81 7.41 2.26
N ALA A 143 15.76 7.11 0.96
CA ALA A 143 14.53 6.80 0.27
C ALA A 143 14.71 5.58 -0.64
N LEU A 144 13.62 4.84 -0.82
CA LEU A 144 13.50 3.68 -1.69
C LEU A 144 12.40 3.95 -2.71
N LEU A 145 12.61 3.52 -3.95
CA LEU A 145 11.64 3.61 -5.05
C LEU A 145 11.59 2.25 -5.75
N GLY A 146 10.39 1.72 -5.97
CA GLY A 146 10.15 0.49 -6.72
C GLY A 146 9.12 0.72 -7.82
N GLU A 147 9.36 0.15 -8.99
CA GLU A 147 8.41 0.14 -10.10
C GLU A 147 7.35 -0.95 -9.86
N ASN A 148 6.07 -0.60 -10.01
CA ASN A 148 4.93 -1.50 -9.75
C ASN A 148 4.71 -2.48 -10.91
N LYS A 149 5.69 -3.33 -11.16
CA LYS A 149 5.68 -4.31 -12.24
C LYS A 149 6.31 -5.61 -11.78
N GLU A 150 5.92 -6.69 -12.43
CA GLU A 150 6.68 -7.93 -12.39
C GLU A 150 8.11 -7.67 -12.92
N GLU A 151 9.13 -7.94 -12.10
CA GLU A 151 10.50 -8.00 -12.61
C GLU A 151 10.60 -9.24 -13.51
N LEU A 152 10.77 -9.02 -14.82
CA LEU A 152 11.17 -10.08 -15.73
C LEU A 152 12.50 -10.65 -15.22
N GLN A 153 12.48 -11.88 -14.72
CA GLN A 153 13.71 -12.62 -14.45
C GLN A 153 14.47 -12.75 -15.78
N LEU A 154 15.58 -12.02 -15.91
CA LEU A 154 16.60 -12.25 -16.94
C LEU A 154 17.43 -13.49 -16.59
#